data_AF-A0A920PBG1-F1
#
_entry.id   AF-A0A920PBG1-F1
#
_cell.length_a   1.000
_cell.length_b   1.000
_cell.length_c   1.000
_cell.angle_alpha   90.00
_cell.angle_beta   90.00
_cell.angle_gamma   90.00
#
_symmetry.space_group_name_H-M   'P 1'
#
loop_
_entity.id
_entity.type
_entity.pdbx_description
1 polymer ?
#
loop_
_entity_poly.entity_id
_entity_poly.type
_entity_poly.pdbx_seq_one_letter_code
_entity_poly.pdbx_strand_id
1 'polypeptide(L)'
;MHRSVLIAYLFCRTVDTIEDAAKLDPKIKIKQLFEFSRLIENQEYRSNHIDKWIKDCDIVDGNHNDLDLLKNIKRVFNIFDSLKENHKKQIIPRSQKWLKAWHISKAVSNLVK
;
A
#
# COMPACT_ATOMS: atom_id res chain seq x y z
N MET A 1 -1.78 -17.80 11.62
CA MET A 1 -2.82 -16.81 11.98
C MET A 1 -2.21 -15.45 12.34
N HIS A 2 -1.37 -15.32 13.39
CA HIS A 2 -0.85 -14.00 13.81
C HIS A 2 -0.05 -13.25 12.73
N ARG A 3 0.84 -13.92 11.99
CA ARG A 3 1.67 -13.27 10.96
C ARG A 3 0.85 -12.70 9.80
N SER A 4 -0.17 -13.42 9.30
CA SER A 4 -1.00 -12.94 8.19
C SER A 4 -1.85 -11.73 8.57
N VAL A 5 -2.36 -11.68 9.80
CA VAL A 5 -3.10 -10.52 10.33
C VAL A 5 -2.17 -9.32 10.47
N LEU A 6 -0.97 -9.51 11.01
CA LEU A 6 0.02 -8.44 11.12
C LEU A 6 0.40 -7.87 9.75
N ILE A 7 0.63 -8.73 8.75
CA ILE A 7 0.94 -8.26 7.39
C ILE A 7 -0.22 -7.48 6.78
N ALA A 8 -1.46 -7.95 6.94
CA ALA A 8 -2.63 -7.20 6.48
C ALA A 8 -2.71 -5.82 7.16
N TYR A 9 -2.48 -5.76 8.47
CA TYR A 9 -2.43 -4.49 9.21
C TYR A 9 -1.34 -3.55 8.71
N LEU A 10 -0.12 -4.03 8.47
CA LEU A 10 0.98 -3.22 7.97
C LEU A 10 0.73 -2.69 6.54
N PHE A 11 0.07 -3.47 5.69
CA PHE A 11 -0.39 -3.00 4.39
C PHE A 11 -1.46 -1.92 4.51
N CYS A 12 -2.45 -2.10 5.40
CA CYS A 12 -3.41 -1.03 5.68
C CYS A 12 -2.71 0.23 6.18
N ARG A 13 -1.77 0.10 7.12
CA ARG A 13 -1.05 1.26 7.66
C ARG A 13 -0.23 1.98 6.61
N THR A 14 0.35 1.25 5.66
CA THR A 14 1.05 1.81 4.50
C THR A 14 0.13 2.64 3.61
N VAL A 15 -1.07 2.13 3.33
CA VAL A 15 -2.11 2.84 2.57
C VAL A 15 -2.55 4.10 3.30
N ASP A 16 -2.89 3.98 4.60
CA ASP A 16 -3.31 5.11 5.44
C ASP A 16 -2.25 6.22 5.44
N THR A 17 -0.97 5.86 5.56
CA THR A 17 0.14 6.82 5.57
C THR A 17 0.19 7.66 4.29
N ILE A 18 0.06 7.02 3.13
CA ILE A 18 0.07 7.71 1.84
C ILE A 18 -1.21 8.56 1.67
N GLU A 19 -2.34 8.07 2.16
CA GLU A 19 -3.60 8.82 2.13
C GLU A 19 -3.52 10.09 2.99
N ASP A 20 -3.05 9.97 4.22
CA ASP A 20 -3.07 11.00 5.24
C ASP A 20 -1.98 12.06 5.04
N ALA A 21 -1.01 11.81 4.14
CA ALA A 21 0.07 12.74 3.80
C ALA A 21 -0.48 14.12 3.40
N ALA A 22 -0.37 15.12 4.26
CA ALA A 22 -1.08 16.38 4.10
C ALA A 22 -0.53 17.24 2.95
N LYS A 23 0.75 17.05 2.61
CA LYS A 23 1.48 17.88 1.64
C LYS A 23 1.58 17.25 0.26
N LEU A 24 1.23 15.96 0.14
CA LEU A 24 1.36 15.22 -1.10
C LEU A 24 0.23 15.55 -2.09
N ASP A 25 0.58 15.86 -3.33
CA ASP A 25 -0.39 16.13 -4.39
C ASP A 25 -1.37 14.95 -4.57
N PRO A 26 -2.69 15.20 -4.69
CA PRO A 26 -3.68 14.14 -4.81
C PRO A 26 -3.46 13.17 -5.97
N LYS A 27 -2.94 13.63 -7.13
CA LYS A 27 -2.62 12.75 -8.27
C LYS A 27 -1.44 11.85 -7.94
N ILE A 28 -0.46 12.35 -7.21
CA ILE A 28 0.68 11.55 -6.75
C ILE A 28 0.21 10.51 -5.74
N LYS A 29 -0.66 10.86 -4.78
CA LYS A 29 -1.26 9.88 -3.85
C LYS A 29 -1.93 8.72 -4.60
N ILE A 30 -2.80 9.05 -5.55
CA ILE A 30 -3.51 8.07 -6.37
C ILE A 30 -2.53 7.16 -7.11
N LYS A 31 -1.49 7.75 -7.72
CA LYS A 31 -0.43 6.98 -8.40
C LYS A 31 0.27 6.02 -7.45
N GLN A 32 0.68 6.49 -6.26
CA GLN A 32 1.40 5.65 -5.29
C GLN A 32 0.53 4.51 -4.76
N LEU A 33 -0.75 4.76 -4.50
CA LEU A 33 -1.69 3.74 -4.05
C LEU A 33 -1.97 2.69 -5.13
N PHE A 34 -2.10 3.12 -6.39
CA PHE A 34 -2.26 2.21 -7.52
C PHE A 34 -1.02 1.34 -7.73
N GLU A 35 0.17 1.93 -7.70
CA GLU A 35 1.42 1.20 -7.80
C GLU A 35 1.57 0.22 -6.63
N PHE A 36 1.23 0.62 -5.40
CA PHE A 36 1.24 -0.28 -4.25
C PHE A 36 0.29 -1.48 -4.41
N SER A 37 -0.90 -1.29 -5.00
CA SER A 37 -1.80 -2.40 -5.37
C SER A 37 -1.11 -3.42 -6.26
N ARG A 38 -0.43 -2.96 -7.31
CA ARG A 38 0.28 -3.81 -8.26
C ARG A 38 1.43 -4.56 -7.59
N LEU A 39 2.15 -3.90 -6.67
CA LEU A 39 3.18 -4.55 -5.86
C LEU A 39 2.61 -5.66 -4.98
N ILE A 40 1.41 -5.53 -4.41
CA ILE A 40 0.78 -6.60 -3.61
C ILE A 40 0.39 -7.79 -4.49
N GLU A 41 -0.16 -7.52 -5.67
CA GLU A 41 -0.76 -8.53 -6.55
C GLU A 41 0.27 -9.39 -7.28
N ASN A 42 1.35 -8.78 -7.76
CA ASN A 42 2.27 -9.43 -8.67
C ASN A 42 3.69 -9.44 -8.11
N GLN A 43 4.15 -10.63 -7.72
CA GLN A 43 5.48 -10.86 -7.14
C GLN A 43 6.63 -10.54 -8.11
N GLU A 44 6.47 -10.87 -9.38
CA GLU A 44 7.47 -10.57 -10.40
C GLU A 44 7.58 -9.06 -10.64
N TYR A 45 6.43 -8.39 -10.80
CA TYR A 45 6.37 -6.93 -10.90
C TYR A 45 7.01 -6.27 -9.69
N ARG A 46 6.66 -6.74 -8.48
CA ARG A 46 7.20 -6.23 -7.22
C ARG A 46 8.71 -6.31 -7.15
N SER A 47 9.28 -7.46 -7.54
CA SER A 47 10.74 -7.67 -7.48
C SER A 47 11.51 -6.62 -8.30
N ASN A 48 10.91 -6.12 -9.39
CA ASN A 48 11.53 -5.14 -10.28
C ASN A 48 11.21 -3.67 -9.93
N HIS A 49 10.15 -3.39 -9.17
CA HIS A 49 9.62 -2.02 -8.99
C HIS A 49 9.60 -1.53 -7.56
N ILE A 50 9.79 -2.41 -6.56
CA ILE A 50 9.66 -2.04 -5.15
C ILE A 50 10.66 -0.96 -4.71
N ASP A 51 11.90 -0.99 -5.20
CA ASP A 51 12.91 0.03 -4.87
C ASP A 51 12.52 1.42 -5.38
N LYS A 52 12.01 1.46 -6.61
CA LYS A 52 11.52 2.70 -7.20
C LYS A 52 10.34 3.23 -6.40
N TRP A 53 9.38 2.38 -6.05
CA TRP A 53 8.23 2.80 -5.25
C TRP A 53 8.65 3.35 -3.87
N ILE A 54 9.60 2.69 -3.18
CA ILE A 54 10.14 3.20 -1.91
C ILE A 54 10.75 4.58 -2.08
N LYS A 55 11.56 4.79 -3.13
CA LYS A 55 12.15 6.10 -3.44
C LYS A 55 11.09 7.14 -3.77
N ASP A 56 10.07 6.77 -4.54
CA ASP A 56 8.97 7.66 -4.88
C ASP A 56 8.11 8.02 -3.64
N CYS A 57 8.21 7.24 -2.54
CA CYS A 57 7.60 7.56 -1.26
C CYS A 57 8.43 8.53 -0.38
N ASP A 58 9.65 8.93 -0.76
CA ASP A 58 10.47 9.87 0.03
C ASP A 58 9.82 11.26 0.19
N ILE A 59 8.90 11.61 -0.70
CA ILE A 59 8.13 12.86 -0.67
C ILE A 59 6.88 12.79 0.22
N VAL A 60 6.55 11.61 0.76
CA VAL A 60 5.39 11.43 1.65
C VAL A 60 5.71 12.05 3.01
N ASP A 61 4.81 12.92 3.49
CA ASP A 61 4.87 13.44 4.85
C ASP A 61 4.04 12.61 5.82
N GLY A 62 4.44 12.58 7.09
CA GLY A 62 3.81 11.75 8.12
C GLY A 62 4.63 11.70 9.40
N ASN A 63 4.22 10.86 10.37
CA ASN A 63 5.03 10.65 11.56
C ASN A 63 6.21 9.71 11.29
N HIS A 64 7.22 9.75 12.16
CA HIS A 64 8.46 9.01 11.98
C HIS A 64 8.28 7.50 11.81
N ASN A 65 7.38 6.88 12.59
CA ASN A 65 7.18 5.43 12.57
C ASN A 65 6.54 4.97 11.26
N ASP A 66 5.59 5.73 10.74
CA ASP A 66 4.93 5.42 9.48
C ASP A 66 5.87 5.61 8.29
N LEU A 67 6.71 6.65 8.31
CA LEU A 67 7.72 6.86 7.27
C LEU A 67 8.81 5.78 7.30
N ASP A 68 9.19 5.31 8.50
CA ASP A 68 10.09 4.16 8.63
C ASP A 68 9.48 2.87 8.07
N LEU A 69 8.17 2.67 8.23
CA LEU A 69 7.44 1.57 7.62
C LEU A 69 7.52 1.62 6.08
N LEU A 70 7.34 2.79 5.45
CA LEU A 70 7.45 2.94 4.00
C LEU A 70 8.85 2.54 3.49
N LYS A 71 9.90 3.03 4.17
CA LYS A 71 11.30 2.72 3.84
C LYS A 71 11.64 1.24 3.99
N ASN A 72 11.01 0.57 4.95
CA ASN A 72 11.27 -0.83 5.29
C ASN A 72 10.24 -1.81 4.71
N ILE A 73 9.33 -1.37 3.84
CA ILE A 73 8.20 -2.18 3.37
C ILE A 73 8.63 -3.49 2.68
N LYS A 74 9.83 -3.53 2.10
CA LYS A 74 10.45 -4.75 1.57
C LYS A 74 10.43 -5.92 2.56
N ARG A 75 10.69 -5.64 3.85
CA ARG A 75 10.70 -6.66 4.91
C ARG A 75 9.30 -7.24 5.11
N VAL A 76 8.27 -6.39 5.02
CA VAL A 76 6.86 -6.81 5.09
C VAL A 76 6.53 -7.71 3.91
N PHE A 77 6.94 -7.35 2.69
CA PHE A 77 6.75 -8.18 1.50
C PHE A 77 7.50 -9.51 1.57
N ASN A 78 8.72 -9.56 2.08
CA ASN A 78 9.46 -10.82 2.25
C ASN A 78 8.70 -11.78 3.18
N ILE A 79 8.10 -11.25 4.25
CA ILE A 79 7.27 -12.06 5.16
C ILE A 79 5.97 -12.46 4.46
N PHE A 80 5.31 -11.55 3.74
CA PHE A 80 4.11 -11.84 2.95
C PHE A 80 4.34 -12.99 1.96
N ASP A 81 5.48 -12.99 1.27
CA ASP A 81 5.83 -14.03 0.28
C ASP A 81 6.11 -15.38 0.91
N SER A 82 6.56 -15.39 2.16
CA SER A 82 6.72 -16.61 2.96
C SER A 82 5.41 -17.17 3.52
N LEU A 83 4.30 -16.44 3.45
CA LEU A 83 3.01 -16.94 3.96
C LEU A 83 2.50 -18.10 3.09
N LYS A 84 1.68 -18.97 3.70
CA LYS A 84 0.94 -20.00 2.96
C LYS A 84 -0.04 -19.34 1.97
N GLU A 85 -0.22 -19.97 0.82
CA GLU A 85 -1.01 -19.44 -0.30
C GLU A 85 -2.46 -19.12 0.08
N ASN A 86 -3.06 -19.92 0.98
CA ASN A 86 -4.40 -19.68 1.50
C ASN A 86 -4.51 -18.35 2.29
N HIS A 87 -3.45 -17.91 2.97
CA HIS A 87 -3.44 -16.61 3.64
C HIS A 87 -3.22 -15.46 2.64
N LYS A 88 -2.35 -15.64 1.64
CA LYS A 88 -2.16 -14.64 0.58
C LYS A 88 -3.48 -14.36 -0.16
N LYS A 89 -4.22 -15.42 -0.49
CA LYS A 89 -5.55 -15.35 -1.14
C LYS A 89 -6.63 -14.65 -0.30
N GLN A 90 -6.46 -14.49 1.01
CA GLN A 90 -7.39 -13.71 1.83
C GLN A 90 -6.99 -12.23 1.90
N ILE A 91 -5.69 -11.93 1.78
CA ILE A 91 -5.15 -10.58 1.87
C ILE A 91 -5.32 -9.85 0.53
N ILE A 92 -4.91 -10.45 -0.58
CA ILE A 92 -4.90 -9.80 -1.91
C ILE A 92 -6.29 -9.26 -2.33
N PRO A 93 -7.37 -10.07 -2.31
CA PRO A 93 -8.69 -9.60 -2.75
C PRO A 93 -9.28 -8.54 -1.80
N ARG A 94 -8.92 -8.59 -0.51
CA ARG A 94 -9.34 -7.58 0.46
C ARG A 94 -8.59 -6.28 0.19
N SER A 95 -7.26 -6.29 0.08
CA SER A 95 -6.47 -5.10 -0.28
C SER A 95 -7.01 -4.42 -1.56
N GLN A 96 -7.38 -5.21 -2.58
CA GLN A 96 -7.99 -4.70 -3.82
C GLN A 96 -9.39 -4.10 -3.63
N LYS A 97 -10.29 -4.78 -2.91
CA LYS A 97 -11.65 -4.30 -2.69
C LYS A 97 -11.64 -2.95 -1.97
N TRP A 98 -10.66 -2.72 -1.11
CA TRP A 98 -10.54 -1.51 -0.31
C TRP A 98 -9.97 -0.37 -1.15
N LEU A 99 -8.90 -0.62 -1.91
CA LEU A 99 -8.36 0.35 -2.89
C LEU A 99 -9.39 0.74 -3.95
N LYS A 100 -10.15 -0.21 -4.51
CA LYS A 100 -11.19 0.07 -5.52
C LYS A 100 -12.42 0.79 -4.95
N ALA A 101 -12.95 0.36 -3.80
CA ALA A 101 -14.08 1.03 -3.16
C ALA A 101 -13.71 2.49 -2.76
N TRP A 102 -12.47 2.69 -2.33
CA TRP A 102 -11.92 4.01 -2.01
C TRP A 102 -11.77 4.90 -3.25
N HIS A 103 -11.22 4.39 -4.36
CA HIS A 103 -11.12 5.13 -5.62
C HIS A 103 -12.49 5.66 -6.10
N ILE A 104 -13.53 4.83 -6.02
CA ILE A 104 -14.90 5.21 -6.41
C ILE A 104 -15.46 6.27 -5.46
N SER A 105 -15.31 6.09 -4.14
CA SER A 105 -15.82 7.04 -3.15
C SER A 105 -15.18 8.44 -3.26
N LYS A 106 -13.86 8.51 -3.49
CA LYS A 106 -13.12 9.78 -3.56
C LYS A 106 -13.28 10.49 -4.91
N ALA A 107 -13.39 9.75 -6.02
CA ALA A 107 -13.72 10.31 -7.33
C ALA A 107 -15.09 11.02 -7.30
N VAL A 108 -16.08 10.42 -6.62
CA VAL A 108 -17.39 11.04 -6.41
C VAL A 108 -17.28 12.28 -5.52
N SER A 109 -16.50 12.24 -4.44
CA SER A 109 -16.34 13.41 -3.54
C SER A 109 -15.61 14.59 -4.19
N ASN A 110 -14.70 14.36 -5.12
CA ASN A 110 -14.00 15.42 -5.86
C ASN A 110 -14.82 16.01 -7.02
N LEU A 111 -15.93 15.37 -7.43
CA LEU A 111 -16.87 15.90 -8.42
C LEU A 111 -17.97 16.78 -7.79
N VAL A 112 -18.07 16.79 -6.47
CA VAL A 112 -19.11 17.50 -5.69
C VAL A 112 -18.51 18.70 -4.91
N LYS A 113 -17.24 19.05 -5.17
CA LYS A 113 -16.60 20.30 -4.72
C LYS A 113 -16.21 21.13 -5.93
#